data_AF-A0A484X3B6-F1
#
_entry.id   AF-A0A484X3B6-F1
#
_cell.length_a   1.000
_cell.length_b   1.000
_cell.length_c   1.000
_cell.angle_alpha   90.00
_cell.angle_beta   90.00
_cell.angle_gamma   90.00
#
_symmetry.space_group_name_H-M   'P 1'
#
loop_
_entity.id
_entity.type
_entity.pdbx_description
1 polymer ?
#
loop_
_entity_poly.entity_id
_entity_poly.type
_entity_poly.pdbx_seq_one_letter_code
_entity_poly.pdbx_strand_id
1 'polypeptide(L)'
;MLFDLHGMDERLRTHREGLPAADFSVFYHLISIDRNRDIMLKVALAENDLHVPTFTKLFPNANWYERETWDLFGITFDGHPNLRRIMMPQTWKGHPLRKDYPARATEFSPFELTKAKQDLEMEALTFKPEEWGDEARHRK
;
A
#
# COMPACT_ATOMS: atom_id res chain seq x y z
N MET A 1 7.39 19.60 -1.59
CA MET A 1 6.29 18.89 -0.91
C MET A 1 6.04 17.60 -1.64
N LEU A 2 5.86 16.48 -0.92
CA LEU A 2 5.33 15.25 -1.53
C LEU A 2 3.84 15.46 -1.80
N PHE A 3 3.45 15.44 -3.06
CA PHE A 3 2.05 15.58 -3.47
C PHE A 3 1.33 14.24 -3.43
N ASP A 4 1.98 13.20 -3.97
CA ASP A 4 1.41 11.86 -4.07
C ASP A 4 2.51 10.80 -4.12
N LEU A 5 2.18 9.60 -3.66
CA LEU A 5 3.01 8.40 -3.77
C LEU A 5 2.11 7.21 -4.07
N HIS A 6 2.36 6.54 -5.20
CA HIS A 6 1.57 5.39 -5.61
C HIS A 6 2.43 4.32 -6.28
N GLY A 7 1.98 3.07 -6.15
CA GLY A 7 2.51 1.93 -6.89
C GLY A 7 1.83 1.75 -8.24
N MET A 8 2.51 1.04 -9.14
CA MET A 8 1.95 0.57 -10.41
C MET A 8 2.52 -0.80 -10.74
N ASP A 9 1.65 -1.71 -11.15
CA ASP A 9 2.04 -2.99 -11.75
C ASP A 9 2.33 -2.80 -13.24
N GLU A 10 3.59 -2.96 -13.63
CA GLU A 10 4.06 -2.83 -15.01
C GLU A 10 4.36 -4.17 -15.69
N ARG A 11 4.09 -5.33 -15.05
CA ARG A 11 4.44 -6.68 -15.55
C ARG A 11 3.94 -6.93 -16.98
N LEU A 12 2.68 -6.60 -17.26
CA LEU A 12 2.04 -6.79 -18.57
C LEU A 12 2.29 -5.63 -19.57
N ARG A 13 3.29 -4.78 -19.35
CA ARG A 13 3.56 -3.62 -20.22
C ARG A 13 4.30 -4.03 -21.48
N THR A 14 3.62 -3.98 -22.63
CA THR A 14 4.17 -4.35 -23.95
C THR A 14 5.16 -3.33 -24.54
N HIS A 15 4.94 -2.03 -24.32
CA HIS A 15 5.77 -0.96 -24.87
C HIS A 15 6.69 -0.38 -23.78
N ARG A 16 7.97 -0.77 -23.80
CA ARG A 16 9.02 -0.38 -22.83
C ARG A 16 10.24 0.30 -23.48
N GLU A 17 10.09 0.92 -24.63
CA GLU A 17 11.22 1.56 -25.32
C GLU A 17 11.88 2.63 -24.44
N GLY A 18 13.18 2.46 -24.17
CA GLY A 18 13.98 3.40 -23.38
C GLY A 18 13.77 3.38 -21.86
N LEU A 19 12.96 2.44 -21.33
CA LEU A 19 12.74 2.30 -19.88
C LEU A 19 13.52 1.11 -19.30
N PRO A 20 13.96 1.20 -18.03
CA PRO A 20 14.57 0.05 -17.35
C PRO A 20 13.57 -1.09 -17.20
N ALA A 21 14.07 -2.33 -17.13
CA ALA A 21 13.23 -3.48 -16.80
C ALA A 21 12.69 -3.33 -15.38
N ALA A 22 11.36 -3.32 -15.25
CA ALA A 22 10.65 -3.17 -13.99
C ALA A 22 9.38 -4.01 -14.02
N ASP A 23 9.10 -4.77 -12.98
CA ASP A 23 7.84 -5.50 -12.84
C ASP A 23 6.81 -4.63 -12.10
N PHE A 24 7.29 -3.89 -11.11
CA PHE A 24 6.53 -2.85 -10.43
C PHE A 24 7.27 -1.53 -10.52
N SER A 25 6.53 -0.46 -10.35
CA SER A 25 7.09 0.87 -10.23
C SER A 25 6.43 1.61 -9.09
N VAL A 26 7.22 2.38 -8.33
CA VAL A 26 6.71 3.35 -7.36
C VAL A 26 6.98 4.74 -7.90
N PHE A 27 5.95 5.57 -7.90
CA PHE A 27 6.03 6.96 -8.33
C PHE A 27 5.98 7.86 -7.11
N TYR A 28 6.89 8.83 -7.08
CA TYR A 28 6.89 9.91 -6.09
C TYR A 28 6.68 11.22 -6.83
N HIS A 29 5.55 11.86 -6.57
CA HIS A 29 5.23 13.15 -7.15
C HIS A 29 5.62 14.27 -6.17
N LEU A 30 6.64 15.04 -6.53
CA LEU A 30 7.17 16.14 -5.74
C LEU A 30 6.81 17.47 -6.39
N ILE A 31 6.16 18.35 -5.65
CA ILE A 31 5.84 19.70 -6.11
C ILE A 31 6.62 20.75 -5.32
N SER A 32 7.08 21.78 -6.03
CA SER A 32 7.72 22.97 -5.47
C SER A 32 6.84 24.17 -5.71
N ILE A 33 6.09 24.59 -4.68
CA ILE A 33 5.15 25.72 -4.76
C ILE A 33 5.89 27.02 -5.10
N ASP A 34 7.03 27.28 -4.47
CA ASP A 34 7.87 28.47 -4.67
C ASP A 34 8.31 28.67 -6.13
N ARG A 35 8.62 27.56 -6.81
CA ARG A 35 9.14 27.57 -8.20
C ARG A 35 8.07 27.25 -9.24
N ASN A 36 6.85 26.93 -8.79
CA ASN A 36 5.76 26.39 -9.61
C ASN A 36 6.23 25.27 -10.56
N ARG A 37 6.94 24.28 -10.02
CA ARG A 37 7.47 23.13 -10.78
C ARG A 37 7.17 21.83 -10.07
N ASP A 38 6.91 20.81 -10.86
CA ASP A 38 6.68 19.43 -10.47
C ASP A 38 7.80 18.51 -10.99
N ILE A 39 8.11 17.49 -10.20
CA ILE A 39 9.07 16.44 -10.54
C ILE A 39 8.42 15.12 -10.14
N MET A 40 8.42 14.16 -11.06
CA MET A 40 8.00 12.79 -10.78
C MET A 40 9.21 11.88 -10.79
N LEU A 41 9.48 11.22 -9.66
CA LEU A 41 10.51 10.20 -9.56
C LEU A 41 9.86 8.84 -9.76
N LYS A 42 10.35 8.07 -10.75
CA LYS A 42 9.94 6.70 -10.98
C LYS A 42 11.02 5.75 -10.49
N VAL A 43 10.67 4.91 -9.52
CA VAL A 43 11.53 3.85 -8.99
C VAL A 43 11.08 2.51 -9.57
N ALA A 44 11.96 1.86 -10.31
CA ALA A 44 11.72 0.54 -10.89
C ALA A 44 12.04 -0.55 -9.84
N LEU A 45 11.14 -1.53 -9.71
CA LEU A 45 11.29 -2.67 -8.80
C LEU A 45 11.07 -3.99 -9.56
N ALA A 46 11.77 -5.03 -9.13
CA ALA A 46 11.58 -6.39 -9.63
C ALA A 46 10.57 -7.15 -8.76
N GLU A 47 9.86 -8.13 -9.33
CA GLU A 47 8.89 -8.94 -8.58
C GLU A 47 9.53 -9.70 -7.40
N ASN A 48 10.78 -10.13 -7.56
CA ASN A 48 11.52 -10.85 -6.52
C ASN A 48 11.98 -9.95 -5.36
N ASP A 49 11.99 -8.64 -5.55
CA ASP A 49 12.48 -7.67 -4.57
C ASP A 49 11.59 -6.41 -4.58
N LEU A 50 10.52 -6.47 -3.80
CA LEU A 50 9.52 -5.40 -3.66
C LEU A 50 9.77 -4.55 -2.41
N HIS A 51 11.03 -4.20 -2.16
CA HIS A 51 11.45 -3.40 -1.03
C HIS A 51 11.87 -2.00 -1.46
N VAL A 52 11.41 -0.99 -0.72
CA VAL A 52 11.77 0.42 -0.94
C VAL A 52 12.00 1.08 0.41
N PRO A 53 13.01 1.95 0.58
CA PRO A 53 13.16 2.71 1.81
C PRO A 53 12.00 3.70 2.01
N THR A 54 11.53 3.83 3.26
CA THR A 54 10.49 4.81 3.63
C THR A 54 10.95 6.26 3.43
N PHE A 55 10.02 7.13 3.00
CA PHE A 55 10.18 8.58 2.90
C PHE A 55 9.56 9.33 4.09
N THR A 56 8.93 8.62 5.03
CA THR A 56 8.25 9.20 6.21
C THR A 56 9.14 10.13 7.04
N LYS A 57 10.45 9.88 7.10
CA LYS A 57 11.42 10.74 7.82
C LYS A 57 11.58 12.12 7.20
N LEU A 58 11.39 12.24 5.88
CA LEU A 58 11.50 13.51 5.13
C LEU A 58 10.13 14.17 4.97
N PHE A 59 9.11 13.37 4.67
CA PHE A 59 7.75 13.84 4.42
C PHE A 59 6.75 13.06 5.28
N PRO A 60 6.21 13.66 6.36
CA PRO A 60 5.28 12.96 7.25
C PRO A 60 4.01 12.46 6.56
N ASN A 61 3.57 13.12 5.48
CA ASN A 61 2.41 12.69 4.70
C ASN A 61 2.64 11.38 3.93
N ALA A 62 3.90 10.98 3.69
CA ALA A 62 4.24 9.71 3.06
C ALA A 62 3.70 8.50 3.83
N ASN A 63 3.45 8.62 5.13
CA ASN A 63 2.97 7.53 5.98
C ASN A 63 1.67 6.90 5.43
N TRP A 64 0.73 7.73 5.01
CA TRP A 64 -0.56 7.27 4.49
C TRP A 64 -0.40 6.62 3.11
N TYR A 65 0.36 7.25 2.21
CA TYR A 65 0.58 6.77 0.84
C TYR A 65 1.40 5.47 0.78
N GLU A 66 2.42 5.32 1.65
CA GLU A 66 3.21 4.10 1.75
C GLU A 66 2.34 2.93 2.22
N ARG A 67 1.44 3.17 3.19
CA ARG A 67 0.47 2.16 3.65
C ARG A 67 -0.53 1.78 2.56
N GLU A 68 -1.04 2.75 1.80
CA GLU A 68 -1.93 2.49 0.68
C GLU A 68 -1.25 1.64 -0.40
N THR A 69 -0.03 2.02 -0.78
CA THR A 69 0.75 1.31 -1.80
C THR A 69 1.08 -0.12 -1.35
N TRP A 70 1.39 -0.32 -0.06
CA TRP A 70 1.55 -1.65 0.51
C TRP A 70 0.24 -2.45 0.51
N ASP A 71 -0.89 -1.87 0.90
CA ASP A 71 -2.18 -2.57 0.95
C ASP A 71 -2.67 -2.99 -0.44
N LEU A 72 -2.50 -2.12 -1.44
CA LEU A 72 -3.05 -2.31 -2.78
C LEU A 72 -2.12 -3.04 -3.75
N PHE A 73 -0.79 -2.85 -3.64
CA PHE A 73 0.22 -3.45 -4.52
C PHE A 73 1.18 -4.39 -3.79
N GLY A 74 1.21 -4.41 -2.46
CA GLY A 74 2.09 -5.29 -1.68
C GLY A 74 3.57 -4.94 -1.78
N ILE A 75 3.88 -3.66 -2.01
CA ILE A 75 5.26 -3.15 -2.00
C ILE A 75 5.61 -2.80 -0.54
N THR A 76 6.71 -3.34 -0.04
CA THR A 76 7.13 -3.17 1.36
C THR A 76 8.02 -1.95 1.51
N PHE A 77 7.70 -1.09 2.47
CA PHE A 77 8.48 0.09 2.79
C PHE A 77 9.35 -0.15 4.02
N ASP A 78 10.66 -0.26 3.83
CA ASP A 78 11.60 -0.56 4.90
C ASP A 78 11.78 0.65 5.83
N GLY A 79 11.64 0.40 7.13
CA GLY A 79 11.75 1.43 8.17
C GLY A 79 10.49 2.27 8.41
N HIS A 80 9.35 1.90 7.82
CA HIS A 80 8.07 2.58 8.05
C HIS A 80 7.56 2.36 9.50
N PRO A 81 7.05 3.39 10.20
CA PRO A 81 6.69 3.28 11.62
C PRO A 81 5.47 2.40 11.92
N ASN A 82 4.48 2.34 11.03
CA ASN A 82 3.27 1.54 11.22
C ASN A 82 2.68 1.07 9.88
N LEU A 83 3.32 0.06 9.26
CA LEU A 83 2.88 -0.46 7.97
C LEU A 83 1.75 -1.48 8.18
N ARG A 84 0.51 -1.06 7.90
CA ARG A 84 -0.69 -1.88 8.05
C ARG A 84 -1.77 -1.46 7.06
N ARG A 85 -2.77 -2.34 6.88
CA ARG A 85 -3.87 -2.14 5.93
C ARG A 85 -4.63 -0.87 6.29
N ILE A 86 -5.18 -0.22 5.27
CA ILE A 86 -5.94 1.01 5.45
C ILE A 86 -7.19 1.06 4.58
N MET A 87 -7.09 0.55 3.35
CA MET A 87 -8.21 0.49 2.42
C MET A 87 -8.98 -0.80 2.61
N MET A 88 -8.27 -1.92 2.71
CA MET A 88 -8.88 -3.25 2.81
C MET A 88 -9.10 -3.66 4.26
N PRO A 89 -10.15 -4.48 4.53
CA PRO A 89 -10.34 -5.12 5.83
C PRO A 89 -9.10 -5.90 6.25
N GLN A 90 -8.84 -5.99 7.56
CA GLN A 90 -7.66 -6.72 8.08
C GLN A 90 -7.66 -8.20 7.68
N THR A 91 -8.84 -8.78 7.50
CA THR A 91 -9.08 -10.18 7.09
C THR A 91 -8.82 -10.42 5.59
N TRP A 92 -8.64 -9.35 4.80
CA TRP A 92 -8.45 -9.45 3.37
C TRP A 92 -7.14 -10.16 3.02
N LYS A 93 -7.18 -11.03 2.00
CA LYS A 93 -6.01 -11.75 1.49
C LYS A 93 -5.72 -11.30 0.07
N GLY A 94 -4.48 -10.87 -0.17
CA GLY A 94 -4.04 -10.36 -1.47
C GLY A 94 -4.09 -8.83 -1.58
N HIS A 95 -3.80 -8.38 -2.80
CA HIS A 95 -3.53 -6.99 -3.18
C HIS A 95 -4.36 -6.64 -4.43
N PRO A 96 -5.48 -5.93 -4.27
CA PRO A 96 -6.49 -5.79 -5.34
C PRO A 96 -6.03 -5.13 -6.63
N LEU A 97 -5.03 -4.24 -6.58
CA LEU A 97 -4.58 -3.49 -7.76
C LEU A 97 -3.48 -4.19 -8.55
N ARG A 98 -3.04 -5.38 -8.13
CA ARG A 98 -2.16 -6.19 -8.96
C ARG A 98 -2.93 -6.82 -10.11
N LYS A 99 -2.28 -6.96 -11.27
CA LYS A 99 -2.94 -7.45 -12.49
C LYS A 99 -3.22 -8.96 -12.47
N ASP A 100 -2.56 -9.70 -11.57
CA ASP A 100 -2.83 -11.11 -11.29
C ASP A 100 -4.01 -11.32 -10.33
N TYR A 101 -4.48 -10.26 -9.67
CA TYR A 101 -5.59 -10.38 -8.73
C TYR A 101 -6.93 -10.56 -9.49
N PRO A 102 -7.76 -11.55 -9.10
CA PRO A 102 -9.04 -11.78 -9.73
C PRO A 102 -9.93 -10.54 -9.62
N ALA A 103 -10.32 -9.99 -10.77
CA ALA A 103 -11.10 -8.77 -10.86
C ALA A 103 -12.60 -9.06 -11.08
N ARG A 104 -12.94 -10.28 -11.51
CA ARG A 104 -14.33 -10.67 -11.78
C ARG A 104 -14.89 -11.45 -10.61
N ALA A 105 -16.13 -11.14 -10.23
CA ALA A 105 -16.88 -11.88 -9.21
C ALA A 105 -16.99 -13.39 -9.52
N THR A 106 -16.93 -13.77 -10.80
CA THR A 106 -16.98 -15.17 -11.27
C THR A 106 -15.70 -15.96 -10.96
N GLU A 107 -14.59 -15.29 -10.71
CA GLU A 107 -13.30 -15.92 -10.37
C GLU A 107 -13.19 -16.23 -8.87
N PHE A 108 -14.05 -15.61 -8.06
CA PHE A 108 -14.13 -15.89 -6.63
C PHE A 108 -15.09 -17.03 -6.35
N SER A 109 -14.77 -17.80 -5.30
CA SER A 109 -15.73 -18.73 -4.72
C SER A 109 -16.98 -17.97 -4.27
N PRO A 110 -18.19 -18.56 -4.44
CA PRO A 110 -19.42 -17.97 -3.92
C PRO A 110 -19.27 -17.53 -2.47
N PHE A 111 -19.77 -16.34 -2.16
CA PHE A 111 -19.69 -15.84 -0.80
C PHE A 111 -20.60 -16.67 0.12
N GLU A 112 -19.99 -17.32 1.10
CA GLU A 112 -20.70 -18.00 2.17
C GLU A 112 -20.44 -17.26 3.50
N LEU A 113 -21.52 -16.86 4.17
CA LEU A 113 -21.46 -16.29 5.51
C LEU A 113 -21.53 -17.41 6.54
N THR A 114 -20.38 -18.04 6.79
CA THR A 114 -20.26 -18.99 7.90
C THR A 114 -20.16 -18.24 9.22
N LYS A 115 -20.65 -18.83 10.31
CA LYS A 115 -20.56 -18.24 11.66
C LYS A 115 -19.11 -17.92 12.04
N ALA A 116 -18.17 -18.80 11.68
CA ALA A 116 -16.74 -18.58 11.90
C ALA A 116 -16.20 -17.34 11.16
N LYS A 117 -16.62 -17.11 9.91
CA LYS A 117 -16.24 -15.91 9.15
C LYS A 117 -16.84 -14.66 9.78
N GLN A 118 -18.09 -14.71 10.21
CA GLN A 118 -18.74 -13.61 10.91
C GLN A 118 -18.02 -13.27 12.23
N ASP A 119 -17.67 -14.27 13.03
CA ASP A 119 -16.96 -14.08 14.29
C ASP A 119 -15.58 -13.43 14.07
N LEU A 120 -14.84 -13.86 13.03
CA LEU A 120 -13.55 -13.26 12.63
C LEU A 120 -13.69 -11.80 12.20
N GLU A 121 -14.70 -11.46 11.39
CA GLU A 121 -14.94 -10.08 10.97
C GLU A 121 -15.35 -9.20 12.16
N MET A 122 -16.15 -9.73 13.10
CA MET A 122 -16.50 -9.00 14.32
C MET A 122 -15.28 -8.78 15.22
N GLU A 123 -14.40 -9.77 15.34
CA GLU A 123 -13.14 -9.62 16.08
C GLU A 123 -12.25 -8.56 15.43
N ALA A 124 -12.15 -8.55 14.09
CA ALA A 124 -11.36 -7.55 13.35
C ALA A 124 -11.89 -6.11 13.48
N LEU A 125 -13.19 -5.94 13.74
CA LEU A 125 -13.80 -4.64 14.05
C LEU A 125 -13.51 -4.14 15.47
N THR A 126 -12.97 -5.00 16.34
CA THR A 126 -12.64 -4.63 17.72
C THR A 126 -11.44 -3.70 17.71
N PHE A 127 -11.64 -2.44 18.12
CA PHE A 127 -10.58 -1.46 18.22
C PHE A 127 -9.58 -1.86 19.31
N LYS A 128 -8.31 -2.04 18.93
CA LYS A 128 -7.19 -2.34 19.83
C LYS A 128 -6.26 -1.13 19.91
N PRO A 129 -6.31 -0.31 20.98
CA PRO A 129 -5.49 0.91 21.10
C PRO A 129 -3.98 0.66 21.00
N GLU A 130 -3.52 -0.49 21.47
CA GLU A 130 -2.10 -0.89 21.44
C GLU A 130 -1.54 -0.94 20.01
N GLU A 131 -2.34 -1.36 19.03
CA GLU A 131 -1.94 -1.41 17.61
C GLU A 131 -1.80 -0.02 16.95
N TRP A 132 -2.27 1.03 17.65
CA TRP A 132 -2.21 2.42 17.21
C TRP A 132 -1.08 3.20 17.88
N GLY A 133 -0.30 2.56 18.76
CA GLY A 133 0.77 3.22 19.51
C GLY A 133 0.27 4.10 20.65
N ASP A 134 -1.00 3.98 21.02
CA ASP A 134 -1.54 4.57 22.23
C ASP A 134 -1.19 3.67 23.41
N GLU A 135 -0.08 3.95 24.09
CA GLU A 135 0.14 3.40 25.43
C GLU A 135 -1.04 3.86 26.30
N ALA A 136 -1.74 2.91 26.91
CA ALA A 136 -2.82 3.18 27.84
C ALA A 136 -2.31 4.15 28.90
N ARG A 137 -2.59 5.45 28.74
CA ARG A 137 -2.28 6.45 29.75
C ARG A 137 -3.05 6.03 30.99
N HIS A 138 -2.35 5.42 31.94
CA HIS A 138 -2.87 5.06 33.24
C HIS A 138 -3.64 6.27 33.78
N ARG A 139 -4.97 6.14 33.84
CA ARG A 139 -5.81 7.00 34.66
C ARG A 139 -5.30 6.83 36.09
N LYS A 140 -4.57 7.83 36.59
CA LYS A 140 -4.47 8.08 38.03
C LYS A 140 -5.81 8.59 38.54
#